data_AF-A0A094HHD1-F1
#
_entry.id   AF-A0A094HHD1-F1
#
_cell.length_a   1.000
_cell.length_b   1.000
_cell.length_c   1.000
_cell.angle_alpha   90.00
_cell.angle_beta   90.00
_cell.angle_gamma   90.00
#
_symmetry.space_group_name_H-M   'P 1'
#
loop_
_entity.id
_entity.type
_entity.pdbx_description
1 polymer ?
#
loop_
_entity_poly.entity_id
_entity_poly.type
_entity_poly.pdbx_seq_one_letter_code
_entity_poly.pdbx_strand_id
1 'polypeptide(L)'
;MGRISNIDPWHRSRGTVADETEVMRIADRISHDLGTLWEARPPLMDYTLTGQLAAPHVSASLAYTLTRTFRTFFANYHASRIHLHRVAYKHLPLSPQTLKSIANIRNTAHDMVQLQAVALDPCREMLPVNMLWPLLMWGCEEDDPDERVWITTQIKTMETVATNANITAQVLSEVQTRQDALRQRVDVRTIMHEIFDSCFAIV
;
A
#
# COMPACT_ATOMS: atom_id res chain seq x y z
N MET A 1 -7.27 -8.54 14.49
CA MET A 1 -5.98 -8.08 13.91
C MET A 1 -5.63 -8.92 12.69
N GLY A 2 -4.99 -8.31 11.69
CA GLY A 2 -4.58 -9.00 10.46
C GLY A 2 -3.42 -9.97 10.70
N ARG A 3 -3.31 -11.01 9.85
CA ARG A 3 -2.29 -12.06 9.99
C ARG A 3 -0.85 -11.53 9.97
N ILE A 4 -0.59 -10.50 9.16
CA ILE A 4 0.74 -9.86 9.08
C ILE A 4 1.03 -9.07 10.36
N SER A 5 0.05 -8.34 10.89
CA SER A 5 0.21 -7.60 12.14
C SER A 5 0.48 -8.52 13.34
N ASN A 6 0.02 -9.77 13.33
CA ASN A 6 0.27 -10.71 14.43
C ASN A 6 1.72 -11.23 14.50
N ILE A 7 2.54 -11.03 13.46
CA ILE A 7 3.97 -11.41 13.46
C ILE A 7 4.90 -10.19 13.65
N ASP A 8 4.29 -9.04 13.87
CA ASP A 8 4.95 -7.77 14.19
C ASP A 8 5.63 -7.82 15.57
N PRO A 9 6.74 -7.09 15.79
CA PRO A 9 7.44 -7.09 17.09
C PRO A 9 6.57 -6.64 18.27
N TRP A 10 5.51 -5.89 17.99
CA TRP A 10 4.54 -5.43 18.98
C TRP A 10 3.60 -6.53 19.49
N HIS A 11 3.48 -7.64 18.76
CA HIS A 11 2.55 -8.74 19.07
C HIS A 11 3.22 -10.09 19.25
N ARG A 12 4.52 -10.18 18.96
CA ARG A 12 5.30 -11.41 19.03
C ARG A 12 6.72 -11.11 19.52
N SER A 13 7.29 -12.04 20.28
CA SER A 13 8.73 -12.03 20.59
C SER A 13 9.57 -11.97 19.30
N ARG A 14 10.66 -11.19 19.36
CA ARG A 14 11.62 -10.94 18.27
C ARG A 14 13.03 -10.81 18.84
N GLY A 15 14.03 -10.92 17.98
CA GLY A 15 15.43 -10.62 18.33
C GLY A 15 16.32 -11.82 18.64
N THR A 16 15.77 -13.04 18.73
CA THR A 16 16.56 -14.27 18.69
C THR A 16 16.50 -14.93 17.31
N VAL A 17 17.48 -15.78 16.99
CA VAL A 17 17.46 -16.57 15.75
C VAL A 17 16.22 -17.46 15.67
N ALA A 18 15.79 -18.03 16.80
CA ALA A 18 14.58 -18.85 16.86
C ALA A 18 13.32 -18.02 16.57
N ASP A 19 13.22 -16.81 17.13
CA ASP A 19 12.09 -15.92 16.89
C ASP A 19 12.00 -15.51 15.41
N GLU A 20 13.12 -15.06 14.82
CA GLU A 20 13.14 -14.62 13.43
C GLU A 20 12.89 -15.78 12.46
N THR A 21 13.42 -16.98 12.74
CA THR A 21 13.14 -18.18 11.93
C THR A 21 11.65 -18.51 11.91
N GLU A 22 10.99 -18.43 13.06
CA GLU A 22 9.57 -18.71 13.17
C GLU A 22 8.71 -17.63 12.50
N VAL A 23 9.09 -16.35 12.61
CA VAL A 23 8.46 -15.26 11.85
C VAL A 23 8.57 -15.50 10.35
N MET A 24 9.75 -15.89 9.85
CA MET A 24 9.94 -16.18 8.43
C MET A 24 9.09 -17.36 7.96
N ARG A 25 8.93 -18.41 8.80
CA ARG A 25 8.06 -19.56 8.50
C ARG A 25 6.59 -19.17 8.41
N ILE A 26 6.11 -18.30 9.31
CA ILE A 26 4.74 -17.79 9.25
C ILE A 26 4.56 -16.89 8.03
N ALA A 27 5.55 -16.04 7.73
CA ALA A 27 5.54 -15.15 6.58
C ALA A 27 5.48 -15.92 5.26
N ASP A 28 6.20 -17.03 5.14
CA ASP A 28 6.13 -17.91 3.96
C ASP A 28 4.71 -18.45 3.74
N ARG A 29 4.05 -18.92 4.81
CA ARG A 29 2.64 -19.34 4.75
C ARG A 29 1.70 -18.20 4.33
N ILE A 30 1.88 -17.00 4.88
CA ILE A 30 1.08 -15.83 4.47
C ILE A 30 1.32 -15.51 2.99
N SER A 31 2.57 -15.58 2.52
CA SER A 31 2.93 -15.33 1.13
C SER A 31 2.29 -16.35 0.18
N HIS A 32 2.27 -17.62 0.56
CA HIS A 32 1.57 -18.67 -0.17
C HIS A 32 0.07 -18.38 -0.27
N ASP A 33 -0.57 -18.08 0.86
CA ASP A 33 -2.01 -17.80 0.89
C ASP A 33 -2.37 -16.52 0.10
N LEU A 34 -1.51 -15.50 0.10
CA LEU A 34 -1.65 -14.34 -0.78
C LEU A 34 -1.56 -14.74 -2.25
N GLY A 35 -0.69 -15.69 -2.61
CA GLY A 35 -0.65 -16.29 -3.93
C GLY A 35 -1.96 -16.98 -4.30
N THR A 36 -2.51 -17.82 -3.43
CA THR A 36 -3.81 -18.48 -3.65
C THR A 36 -4.94 -17.46 -3.83
N LEU A 37 -4.95 -16.39 -3.02
CA LEU A 37 -5.94 -15.31 -3.13
C LEU A 37 -5.84 -14.58 -4.47
N TRP A 38 -4.62 -14.39 -4.98
CA TRP A 38 -4.38 -13.79 -6.29
C TRP A 38 -4.89 -14.65 -7.43
N GLU A 39 -4.69 -15.97 -7.38
CA GLU A 39 -5.21 -16.91 -8.38
C GLU A 39 -6.73 -17.02 -8.34
N ALA A 40 -7.35 -16.82 -7.16
CA ALA A 40 -8.80 -16.81 -7.00
C ALA A 40 -9.47 -15.47 -7.33
N ARG A 41 -8.72 -14.47 -7.84
CA ARG A 41 -9.27 -13.14 -8.14
C ARG A 41 -10.33 -13.23 -9.26
N PRO A 42 -11.36 -12.36 -9.26
CA PRO A 42 -12.36 -12.35 -10.32
C PRO A 42 -11.74 -12.06 -11.69
N PRO A 43 -12.05 -12.81 -12.76
CA PRO A 43 -11.53 -12.55 -14.11
C PRO A 43 -11.83 -11.13 -14.61
N LEU A 44 -12.94 -10.54 -14.14
CA LEU A 44 -13.31 -9.15 -14.41
C LEU A 44 -12.20 -8.15 -14.05
N MET A 45 -11.42 -8.44 -13.02
CA MET A 45 -10.29 -7.63 -12.58
C MET A 45 -9.23 -7.48 -13.67
N ASP A 46 -8.92 -8.54 -14.41
CA ASP A 46 -7.89 -8.50 -15.46
C ASP A 46 -8.31 -7.58 -16.62
N TYR A 47 -9.60 -7.57 -16.98
CA TYR A 47 -10.15 -6.64 -17.98
C TYR A 47 -10.08 -5.18 -17.53
N THR A 48 -10.21 -4.91 -16.24
CA THR A 48 -10.05 -3.54 -15.70
C THR A 48 -8.61 -3.07 -15.64
N LEU A 49 -7.67 -3.98 -15.37
CA LEU A 49 -6.25 -3.66 -15.33
C LEU A 49 -5.70 -3.40 -16.73
N THR A 50 -6.20 -4.14 -17.74
CA THR A 50 -5.80 -3.99 -19.15
C THR A 50 -6.57 -2.90 -19.91
N GLY A 51 -7.57 -2.26 -19.29
CA GLY A 51 -8.39 -1.22 -19.94
C GLY A 51 -9.39 -1.76 -20.97
N GLN A 52 -9.57 -3.08 -21.04
CA GLN A 52 -10.49 -3.73 -21.97
C GLN A 52 -11.96 -3.63 -21.55
N LEU A 53 -12.23 -3.31 -20.28
CA LEU A 53 -13.58 -3.03 -19.80
C LEU A 53 -14.02 -1.62 -20.20
N ALA A 54 -14.52 -1.47 -21.43
CA ALA A 54 -14.94 -0.19 -22.00
C ALA A 54 -16.22 -0.32 -22.86
N ALA A 55 -16.78 0.82 -23.26
CA ALA A 55 -17.91 0.88 -24.19
C ALA A 55 -17.55 0.22 -25.54
N PRO A 56 -18.49 -0.45 -26.23
CA PRO A 56 -19.91 -0.58 -25.90
C PRO A 56 -20.25 -1.75 -24.95
N HIS A 57 -19.28 -2.56 -24.51
CA HIS A 57 -19.53 -3.77 -23.71
C HIS A 57 -20.24 -3.47 -22.38
N VAL A 58 -19.93 -2.33 -21.77
CA VAL A 58 -20.61 -1.76 -20.60
C VAL A 58 -20.71 -0.24 -20.75
N SER A 59 -21.64 0.39 -20.03
CA SER A 59 -21.71 1.86 -19.98
C SER A 59 -20.40 2.46 -19.43
N ALA A 60 -19.98 3.62 -19.93
CA ALA A 60 -18.75 4.29 -19.49
C ALA A 60 -18.72 4.56 -17.98
N SER A 61 -19.85 4.91 -17.36
CA SER A 61 -19.96 5.12 -15.92
C SER A 61 -19.68 3.84 -15.12
N LEU A 62 -20.24 2.71 -15.55
CA LEU A 62 -20.00 1.40 -14.94
C LEU A 62 -18.55 0.93 -15.14
N ALA A 63 -18.01 1.06 -16.36
CA ALA A 63 -16.60 0.77 -16.66
C ALA A 63 -15.65 1.54 -15.73
N TYR A 64 -15.89 2.84 -15.57
CA TYR A 64 -15.11 3.69 -14.68
C TYR A 64 -15.19 3.22 -13.23
N THR A 65 -16.39 2.99 -12.69
CA THR A 65 -16.58 2.55 -11.31
C THR A 65 -15.90 1.21 -11.05
N LEU A 66 -16.11 0.21 -11.92
CA LEU A 66 -15.49 -1.10 -11.78
C LEU A 66 -13.97 -1.01 -11.87
N THR A 67 -13.45 -0.23 -12.83
CA THR A 67 -12.01 -0.05 -13.00
C THR A 67 -11.37 0.56 -11.75
N ARG A 68 -11.99 1.61 -11.20
CA ARG A 68 -11.50 2.27 -9.99
C ARG A 68 -11.52 1.33 -8.78
N THR A 69 -12.59 0.57 -8.61
CA THR A 69 -12.72 -0.42 -7.52
C THR A 69 -11.70 -1.55 -7.63
N PHE A 70 -11.58 -2.20 -8.79
CA PHE A 70 -10.65 -3.30 -8.98
C PHE A 70 -9.18 -2.87 -8.91
N ARG A 71 -8.84 -1.68 -9.41
CA ARG A 71 -7.49 -1.11 -9.24
C ARG A 71 -7.16 -0.81 -7.77
N THR A 72 -8.15 -0.39 -6.98
CA THR A 72 -7.98 -0.21 -5.53
C THR A 72 -7.72 -1.55 -4.84
N PHE A 73 -8.45 -2.61 -5.20
CA PHE A 73 -8.19 -3.97 -4.68
C PHE A 73 -6.82 -4.48 -5.10
N PHE A 74 -6.41 -4.25 -6.34
CA PHE A 74 -5.08 -4.59 -6.85
C PHE A 74 -3.97 -3.92 -6.04
N ALA A 75 -4.09 -2.62 -5.80
CA ALA A 75 -3.13 -1.86 -5.00
C ALA A 75 -3.05 -2.39 -3.56
N ASN A 76 -4.18 -2.70 -2.92
CA ASN A 76 -4.22 -3.25 -1.56
C ASN A 76 -3.62 -4.66 -1.44
N TYR A 77 -3.81 -5.50 -2.45
CA TYR A 77 -3.13 -6.79 -2.53
C TYR A 77 -1.61 -6.61 -2.56
N HIS A 78 -1.10 -5.70 -3.38
CA HIS A 78 0.33 -5.40 -3.45
C HIS A 78 0.85 -4.73 -2.18
N ALA A 79 0.06 -3.86 -1.54
CA ALA A 79 0.40 -3.24 -0.27
C ALA A 79 0.58 -4.30 0.83
N SER A 80 -0.25 -5.34 0.83
CA SER A 80 -0.13 -6.47 1.76
C SER A 80 1.21 -7.23 1.59
N ARG A 81 1.71 -7.36 0.35
CA ARG A 81 3.02 -7.97 0.09
C ARG A 81 4.17 -7.11 0.59
N ILE A 82 4.10 -5.80 0.38
CA ILE A 82 5.09 -4.85 0.91
C ILE A 82 5.09 -4.87 2.44
N HIS A 83 3.91 -4.81 3.05
CA HIS A 83 3.76 -4.87 4.49
C HIS A 83 4.34 -6.17 5.08
N LEU A 84 4.04 -7.31 4.47
CA LEU A 84 4.62 -8.60 4.89
C LEU A 84 6.14 -8.55 4.85
N HIS A 85 6.73 -7.98 3.79
CA HIS A 85 8.17 -7.84 3.68
C HIS A 85 8.76 -6.96 4.78
N ARG A 86 8.14 -5.79 5.04
CA ARG A 86 8.57 -4.88 6.08
C ARG A 86 8.52 -5.50 7.48
N VAL A 87 7.55 -6.37 7.75
CA VAL A 87 7.39 -7.01 9.07
C VAL A 87 8.30 -8.23 9.24
N ALA A 88 8.37 -9.09 8.24
CA ALA A 88 9.06 -10.39 8.35
C ALA A 88 10.53 -10.34 7.94
N TYR A 89 10.91 -9.42 7.05
CA TYR A 89 12.21 -9.39 6.40
C TYR A 89 12.88 -8.01 6.51
N LYS A 90 12.59 -7.25 7.57
CA LYS A 90 13.00 -5.84 7.73
C LYS A 90 14.49 -5.56 7.47
N HIS A 91 15.36 -6.51 7.82
CA HIS A 91 16.81 -6.42 7.68
C HIS A 91 17.36 -6.91 6.33
N LEU A 92 16.51 -7.45 5.46
CA LEU A 92 16.91 -8.00 4.17
C LEU A 92 16.61 -7.01 3.04
N PRO A 93 17.35 -7.05 1.92
CA PRO A 93 16.99 -6.28 0.72
C PRO A 93 15.58 -6.62 0.21
N LEU A 94 14.97 -5.68 -0.53
CA LEU A 94 13.68 -5.92 -1.16
C LEU A 94 13.74 -7.15 -2.06
N SER A 95 12.78 -8.06 -1.90
CA SER A 95 12.65 -9.19 -2.82
C SER A 95 12.19 -8.69 -4.21
N PRO A 96 12.49 -9.42 -5.30
CA PRO A 96 11.98 -9.09 -6.63
C PRO A 96 10.45 -8.95 -6.67
N GLN A 97 9.75 -9.76 -5.87
CA GLN A 97 8.30 -9.71 -5.77
C GLN A 97 7.79 -8.46 -5.04
N THR A 98 8.54 -7.98 -4.04
CA THR A 98 8.25 -6.72 -3.35
C THR A 98 8.48 -5.54 -4.27
N LEU A 99 9.59 -5.51 -5.02
CA LEU A 99 9.86 -4.49 -6.04
C LEU A 99 8.75 -4.43 -7.10
N LYS A 100 8.32 -5.60 -7.59
CA LYS A 100 7.17 -5.67 -8.52
C LYS A 100 5.89 -5.13 -7.88
N SER A 101 5.67 -5.37 -6.59
CA SER A 101 4.50 -4.86 -5.88
C SER A 101 4.53 -3.34 -5.74
N ILE A 102 5.69 -2.76 -5.46
CA ILE A 102 5.90 -1.30 -5.45
C ILE A 102 5.58 -0.72 -6.83
N ALA A 103 6.17 -1.25 -7.89
CA ALA A 103 5.92 -0.79 -9.26
C ALA A 103 4.44 -0.91 -9.65
N ASN A 104 3.76 -1.98 -9.25
CA ASN A 104 2.34 -2.17 -9.51
C ASN A 104 1.47 -1.13 -8.81
N ILE A 105 1.77 -0.77 -7.55
CA ILE A 105 1.06 0.30 -6.84
C ILE A 105 1.31 1.65 -7.52
N ARG A 106 2.58 1.98 -7.80
CA ARG A 106 2.98 3.23 -8.48
C ARG A 106 2.22 3.42 -9.79
N ASN A 107 2.32 2.45 -10.70
CA ASN A 107 1.69 2.53 -12.02
C ASN A 107 0.16 2.64 -11.89
N THR A 108 -0.43 1.84 -11.00
CA THR A 108 -1.88 1.86 -10.80
C THR A 108 -2.37 3.19 -10.25
N ALA A 109 -1.64 3.78 -9.29
CA ALA A 109 -1.99 5.06 -8.69
C ALA A 109 -1.91 6.19 -9.73
N HIS A 110 -0.83 6.25 -10.51
CA HIS A 110 -0.69 7.21 -11.61
C HIS A 110 -1.77 7.03 -12.67
N ASP A 111 -2.03 5.80 -13.13
CA ASP A 111 -3.08 5.53 -14.11
C ASP A 111 -4.47 5.92 -13.59
N MET A 112 -4.74 5.72 -12.29
CA MET A 112 -6.01 6.11 -11.68
C MET A 112 -6.20 7.63 -11.67
N VAL A 113 -5.13 8.41 -11.41
CA VAL A 113 -5.17 9.88 -11.47
C VAL A 113 -5.31 10.35 -12.92
N GLN A 114 -4.60 9.75 -13.87
CA GLN A 114 -4.72 10.08 -15.30
C GLN A 114 -6.12 9.80 -15.86
N LEU A 115 -6.74 8.67 -15.49
CA LEU A 115 -8.12 8.36 -15.89
C LEU A 115 -9.14 9.36 -15.32
N GLN A 116 -8.86 9.97 -14.16
CA GLN A 116 -9.75 10.97 -13.56
C GLN A 116 -9.77 12.27 -14.35
N ALA A 117 -8.64 12.71 -14.92
CA ALA A 117 -8.58 13.91 -15.75
C ALA A 117 -9.49 13.83 -17.00
N VAL A 118 -9.85 12.62 -17.43
CA VAL A 118 -10.76 12.37 -18.56
C VAL A 118 -12.23 12.28 -18.12
N ALA A 119 -12.49 12.05 -16.84
CA ALA A 119 -13.85 11.98 -16.30
C ALA A 119 -14.38 13.40 -16.00
N LEU A 120 -15.46 13.80 -16.67
CA LEU A 120 -16.09 15.13 -16.62
C LEU A 120 -16.73 15.51 -15.24
N ASP A 121 -16.34 14.88 -14.14
CA ASP A 121 -16.94 15.08 -12.81
C ASP A 121 -15.87 15.57 -11.80
N PRO A 122 -15.89 16.86 -11.40
CA PRO A 122 -14.89 17.45 -10.50
C PRO A 122 -14.92 16.88 -9.08
N CYS A 123 -15.99 16.19 -8.66
CA CYS A 123 -16.01 15.49 -7.37
C CYS A 123 -15.22 14.16 -7.38
N ARG A 124 -14.60 13.78 -8.51
CA ARG A 124 -13.87 12.52 -8.69
C ARG A 124 -12.36 12.68 -8.85
N GLU A 125 -11.82 13.87 -8.60
CA GLU A 125 -10.39 14.21 -8.78
C GLU A 125 -9.45 13.57 -7.76
N MET A 126 -9.98 12.82 -6.80
CA MET A 126 -9.20 12.21 -5.72
C MET A 126 -9.12 10.69 -5.85
N LEU A 127 -7.93 10.15 -5.60
CA LEU A 127 -7.74 8.73 -5.34
C LEU A 127 -8.71 8.28 -4.22
N PRO A 128 -9.29 7.08 -4.32
CA PRO A 128 -10.12 6.52 -3.26
C PRO A 128 -9.39 6.52 -1.91
N VAL A 129 -10.09 6.79 -0.81
CA VAL A 129 -9.49 6.76 0.54
C VAL A 129 -8.82 5.42 0.84
N ASN A 130 -9.35 4.31 0.32
CA ASN A 130 -8.75 2.98 0.45
C ASN A 130 -7.40 2.81 -0.29
N MET A 131 -6.89 3.87 -0.94
CA MET A 131 -5.52 3.94 -1.45
C MET A 131 -4.54 4.47 -0.41
N LEU A 132 -5.00 4.97 0.74
CA LEU A 132 -4.15 5.51 1.79
C LEU A 132 -3.13 4.48 2.28
N TRP A 133 -3.56 3.25 2.57
CA TRP A 133 -2.64 2.16 2.91
C TRP A 133 -1.64 1.80 1.78
N PRO A 134 -2.06 1.56 0.52
CA PRO A 134 -1.12 1.39 -0.59
C PRO A 134 -0.11 2.52 -0.76
N LEU A 135 -0.55 3.78 -0.66
CA LEU A 135 0.32 4.96 -0.77
C LEU A 135 1.33 5.02 0.37
N LEU A 136 0.92 4.69 1.60
CA LEU A 136 1.85 4.59 2.72
C LEU A 136 2.89 3.49 2.47
N MET A 137 2.47 2.28 2.09
CA MET A 137 3.37 1.15 1.87
C MET A 137 4.36 1.42 0.74
N TRP A 138 3.91 2.02 -0.36
CA TRP A 138 4.77 2.46 -1.43
C TRP A 138 5.71 3.57 -0.94
N GLY A 139 5.19 4.63 -0.32
CA GLY A 139 5.99 5.75 0.16
C GLY A 139 7.09 5.35 1.14
N CYS A 140 6.87 4.33 1.98
CA CYS A 140 7.89 3.83 2.91
C CYS A 140 9.09 3.15 2.22
N GLU A 141 8.96 2.75 0.96
CA GLU A 141 10.01 2.09 0.16
C GLU A 141 10.40 2.90 -1.08
N GLU A 142 9.86 4.11 -1.24
CA GLU A 142 10.20 4.99 -2.36
C GLU A 142 11.49 5.75 -2.05
N ASP A 143 12.37 5.86 -3.03
CA ASP A 143 13.65 6.57 -2.94
C ASP A 143 13.64 7.86 -3.77
N ASP A 144 12.81 7.94 -4.81
CA ASP A 144 12.72 9.11 -5.67
C ASP A 144 12.05 10.30 -4.94
N PRO A 145 12.74 11.43 -4.73
CA PRO A 145 12.19 12.58 -4.01
C PRO A 145 10.91 13.14 -4.63
N ASP A 146 10.81 13.14 -5.96
CA ASP A 146 9.64 13.68 -6.66
C ASP A 146 8.40 12.79 -6.41
N GLU A 147 8.57 11.47 -6.47
CA GLU A 147 7.51 10.52 -6.11
C GLU A 147 7.15 10.60 -4.62
N ARG A 148 8.11 10.79 -3.71
CA ARG A 148 7.81 10.99 -2.28
C ARG A 148 6.94 12.22 -2.04
N VAL A 149 7.22 13.33 -2.73
CA VAL A 149 6.41 14.56 -2.68
C VAL A 149 5.03 14.31 -3.30
N TRP A 150 4.97 13.62 -4.43
CA TRP A 150 3.71 13.26 -5.09
C TRP A 150 2.81 12.43 -4.17
N ILE A 151 3.34 11.35 -3.58
CA ILE A 151 2.63 10.47 -2.64
C ILE A 151 2.09 11.26 -1.46
N THR A 152 2.95 12.09 -0.83
CA THR A 152 2.56 12.91 0.32
C THR A 152 1.45 13.89 -0.05
N THR A 153 1.50 14.47 -1.26
CA THR A 153 0.47 15.36 -1.78
C THR A 153 -0.85 14.62 -1.96
N GLN A 154 -0.83 13.43 -2.58
CA GLN A 154 -2.03 12.59 -2.75
C GLN A 154 -2.63 12.15 -1.42
N ILE A 155 -1.82 11.83 -0.41
CA ILE A 155 -2.31 11.51 0.92
C ILE A 155 -3.00 12.74 1.55
N LYS A 156 -2.39 13.92 1.44
CA LYS A 156 -2.97 15.15 2.01
C LYS A 156 -4.28 15.56 1.35
N THR A 157 -4.45 15.35 0.05
CA THR A 157 -5.75 15.66 -0.60
C THR A 157 -6.88 14.84 0.00
N MET A 158 -6.61 13.62 0.47
CA MET A 158 -7.59 12.73 1.12
C MET A 158 -8.10 13.22 2.48
N GLU A 159 -7.51 14.25 3.09
CA GLU A 159 -7.89 14.76 4.43
C GLU A 159 -9.37 15.18 4.52
N THR A 160 -9.94 15.66 3.42
CA THR A 160 -11.35 16.08 3.36
C THR A 160 -12.34 14.93 3.59
N VAL A 161 -11.92 13.69 3.36
CA VAL A 161 -12.75 12.47 3.48
C VAL A 161 -12.22 11.51 4.54
N ALA A 162 -10.90 11.46 4.75
CA ALA A 162 -10.24 10.61 5.73
C ALA A 162 -9.54 11.46 6.79
N THR A 163 -10.09 11.46 8.01
CA THR A 163 -9.58 12.23 9.16
C THR A 163 -8.13 11.93 9.52
N ASN A 164 -7.64 10.74 9.18
CA ASN A 164 -6.29 10.29 9.53
C ASN A 164 -5.27 10.56 8.42
N ALA A 165 -5.67 11.10 7.26
CA ALA A 165 -4.78 11.26 6.12
C ALA A 165 -3.63 12.23 6.41
N ASN A 166 -3.91 13.36 7.06
CA ASN A 166 -2.88 14.34 7.43
C ASN A 166 -1.85 13.74 8.40
N ILE A 167 -2.31 13.05 9.46
CA ILE A 167 -1.42 12.36 10.39
C ILE A 167 -0.63 11.26 9.67
N THR A 168 -1.25 10.54 8.73
CA THR A 168 -0.58 9.52 7.90
C THR A 168 0.54 10.12 7.05
N ALA A 169 0.32 11.30 6.45
CA ALA A 169 1.36 12.02 5.70
C ALA A 169 2.53 12.41 6.62
N GLN A 170 2.25 12.89 7.83
CA GLN A 170 3.29 13.25 8.81
C GLN A 170 4.11 12.03 9.25
N VAL A 171 3.43 10.90 9.54
CA VAL A 171 4.11 9.63 9.84
C VAL A 171 4.99 9.19 8.68
N LEU A 172 4.50 9.26 7.44
CA LEU A 172 5.28 8.88 6.27
C LEU A 172 6.55 9.73 6.10
N SER A 173 6.43 11.06 6.24
CA SER A 173 7.58 11.97 6.15
C SER A 173 8.64 11.67 7.22
N GLU A 174 8.22 11.34 8.44
CA GLU A 174 9.14 10.95 9.49
C GLU A 174 9.80 9.60 9.18
N VAL A 175 9.03 8.60 8.72
CA VAL A 175 9.56 7.30 8.32
C VAL A 175 10.68 7.49 7.31
N GLN A 176 10.44 8.27 6.26
CA GLN A 176 11.44 8.55 5.23
C GLN A 176 12.68 9.25 5.82
N THR A 177 12.48 10.28 6.63
CA THR A 177 13.58 11.06 7.24
C THR A 177 14.48 10.18 8.10
N ARG A 178 13.90 9.32 8.94
CA ARG A 178 14.67 8.40 9.79
C ARG A 178 15.30 7.28 9.01
N GLN A 179 14.62 6.76 7.98
CA GLN A 179 15.21 5.75 7.10
C GLN A 179 16.43 6.30 6.37
N ASP A 180 16.37 7.54 5.88
CA ASP A 180 17.49 8.18 5.18
C ASP A 180 18.68 8.44 6.15
N ALA A 181 18.38 8.89 7.38
CA ALA A 181 19.41 9.14 8.40
C ALA A 181 20.08 7.85 8.88
N LEU A 182 19.32 6.78 9.11
CA LEU A 182 19.82 5.52 9.67
C LEU A 182 20.26 4.51 8.59
N ARG A 183 19.91 4.76 7.31
CA ARG A 183 20.11 3.84 6.18
C ARG A 183 19.56 2.44 6.43
N GLN A 184 18.44 2.36 7.13
CA GLN A 184 17.75 1.11 7.44
C GLN A 184 16.25 1.36 7.49
N ARG A 185 15.45 0.31 7.24
CA ARG A 185 13.99 0.42 7.38
C ARG A 185 13.61 0.69 8.84
N VAL A 186 12.68 1.62 9.01
CA VAL A 186 12.12 1.98 10.31
C VAL A 186 10.70 1.43 10.40
N ASP A 187 10.33 0.91 11.56
CA ASP A 187 8.97 0.44 11.79
C ASP A 187 8.01 1.63 11.88
N VAL A 188 6.93 1.57 11.10
CA VAL A 188 5.93 2.65 11.02
C VAL A 188 5.21 2.81 12.36
N ARG A 189 4.91 1.68 13.04
CA ARG A 189 4.21 1.71 14.32
C ARG A 189 5.08 2.29 15.44
N THR A 190 6.38 2.03 15.43
CA THR A 190 7.33 2.74 16.32
C THR A 190 7.24 4.25 16.18
N ILE A 191 7.24 4.78 14.96
CA ILE A 191 7.14 6.23 14.75
C ILE A 191 5.79 6.79 15.22
N MET A 192 4.70 6.06 14.97
CA MET A 192 3.38 6.46 15.46
C MET A 192 3.37 6.63 16.98
N HIS A 193 3.94 5.67 17.72
CA HIS A 193 4.03 5.76 19.18
C HIS A 193 4.98 6.87 19.65
N GLU A 194 6.16 7.00 19.06
CA GLU A 194 7.16 7.95 19.53
C GLU A 194 6.79 9.41 19.28
N ILE A 195 6.08 9.72 18.18
CA ILE A 195 5.76 11.10 17.81
C ILE A 195 4.33 11.50 18.17
N PHE A 196 3.38 10.57 18.04
CA PHE A 196 1.96 10.88 18.17
C PHE A 196 1.30 10.27 19.40
N ASP A 197 2.08 9.59 20.25
CA ASP A 197 1.61 8.88 21.47
C ASP A 197 0.36 8.00 21.20
N SER A 198 0.23 7.49 19.98
CA SER A 198 -0.97 6.80 19.53
C SER A 198 -0.67 5.85 18.38
N CYS A 199 -1.49 4.82 18.24
CA CYS A 199 -1.53 3.96 17.05
C CYS A 199 -2.93 4.10 16.45
N PHE A 200 -3.01 4.58 15.21
CA PHE A 200 -4.29 4.72 14.49
C PHE A 200 -4.38 3.74 13.33
N ALA A 201 -5.60 3.35 12.99
CA ALA A 201 -5.84 2.52 11.81
C ALA A 201 -5.65 3.37 10.55
N ILE A 202 -4.90 2.81 9.61
CA ILE A 202 -4.80 3.31 8.23
C ILE A 202 -5.66 2.40 7.38
N VAL A 203 -6.63 3.01 6.69
CA VAL A 203 -7.67 2.32 5.90
C VAL A 203 -7.22 2.13 4.45
#